data_AF-A0A377Y288-F1
#
_entry.id   AF-A0A377Y288-F1
#
_cell.length_a   1.000
_cell.length_b   1.000
_cell.length_c   1.000
_cell.angle_alpha   90.00
_cell.angle_beta   90.00
_cell.angle_gamma   90.00
#
_symmetry.space_group_name_H-M   'P 1'
#
loop_
_entity.id
_entity.type
_entity.pdbx_description
1 polymer ?
#
loop_
_entity_poly.entity_id
_entity_poly.type
_entity_poly.pdbx_seq_one_letter_code
_entity_poly.pdbx_strand_id
1 'polypeptide(L)'
;MRDVQWAQELKRWMETARHYQSQIQAYKDQLATATGVRDIADFVDQAKGLKADLEKLRKPGQALNDLLLSGGSSGQFDALYEKYKIFDTCNTAQSGSYANVCKQQVINKAIQLEQTDEVQNQVSQTLGEINSLSNRVALAKDSKESQDLANSIQLKSVMLNTLTTQWEMSVKAAEKRENALEAERVKQWNQQQLNAPDINFN
;
A
#
# COMPACT_ATOMS: atom_id res chain seq x y z
N MET A 1 5.09 -21.15 -37.22
CA MET A 1 5.68 -19.82 -36.92
C MET A 1 4.82 -19.01 -35.95
N ARG A 2 3.49 -18.93 -36.11
CA ARG A 2 2.59 -18.19 -35.19
C ARG A 2 2.50 -18.78 -33.77
N ASP A 3 2.49 -20.10 -33.62
CA ASP A 3 2.42 -20.76 -32.29
C ASP A 3 3.67 -20.49 -31.42
N VAL A 4 4.83 -20.31 -32.07
CA VAL A 4 6.11 -20.02 -31.41
C VAL A 4 6.17 -18.57 -30.90
N GLN A 5 5.64 -17.62 -31.68
CA GLN A 5 5.52 -16.22 -31.23
C GLN A 5 4.60 -16.11 -30.02
N TRP A 6 3.46 -16.79 -30.06
CA TRP A 6 2.48 -16.74 -28.99
C TRP A 6 3.01 -17.35 -27.68
N ALA A 7 3.69 -18.49 -27.75
CA ALA A 7 4.35 -19.10 -26.59
C ALA A 7 5.43 -18.22 -25.97
N GLN A 8 6.18 -17.47 -26.80
CA GLN A 8 7.21 -16.56 -26.32
C GLN A 8 6.62 -15.31 -25.67
N GLU A 9 5.55 -14.77 -26.24
CA GLU A 9 4.80 -13.64 -25.69
C GLU A 9 4.18 -14.02 -24.35
N LEU A 10 3.50 -15.16 -24.26
CA LEU A 10 3.01 -15.73 -23.02
C LEU A 10 4.08 -15.81 -21.93
N LYS A 11 5.25 -16.35 -22.27
CA LYS A 11 6.36 -16.47 -21.32
C LYS A 11 6.77 -15.11 -20.76
N ARG A 12 6.86 -14.08 -21.60
CA ARG A 12 7.17 -12.71 -21.15
C ARG A 12 6.12 -12.18 -20.19
N TRP A 13 4.83 -12.37 -20.47
CA TRP A 13 3.76 -11.93 -19.57
C TRP A 13 3.84 -12.61 -18.20
N MET A 14 4.08 -13.92 -18.16
CA MET A 14 4.25 -14.67 -16.91
C MET A 14 5.48 -14.24 -16.11
N GLU A 15 6.58 -13.89 -16.80
CA GLU A 15 7.78 -13.38 -16.15
C GLU A 15 7.55 -11.99 -15.54
N THR A 16 6.97 -11.06 -16.31
CA THR A 16 6.60 -9.71 -15.84
C THR A 16 5.67 -9.78 -14.63
N ALA A 17 4.66 -10.64 -14.71
CA ALA A 17 3.73 -10.95 -13.64
C ALA A 17 4.41 -11.40 -12.33
N ARG A 18 5.27 -12.42 -12.40
CA ARG A 18 6.02 -12.93 -11.25
C ARG A 18 6.95 -11.87 -10.68
N HIS A 19 7.57 -11.09 -11.54
CA HIS A 19 8.43 -9.99 -11.13
C HIS A 19 7.68 -8.97 -10.27
N TYR A 20 6.46 -8.58 -10.66
CA TYR A 20 5.64 -7.66 -9.85
C TYR A 20 5.20 -8.26 -8.53
N GLN A 21 4.79 -9.53 -8.50
CA GLN A 21 4.47 -10.22 -7.25
C GLN A 21 5.67 -10.20 -6.27
N SER A 22 6.88 -10.41 -6.80
CA SER A 22 8.11 -10.34 -6.01
C SER A 22 8.39 -8.93 -5.48
N GLN A 23 8.18 -7.89 -6.29
CA GLN A 23 8.37 -6.50 -5.85
C GLN A 23 7.39 -6.11 -4.75
N ILE A 24 6.12 -6.48 -4.91
CA ILE A 24 5.07 -6.24 -3.91
C ILE A 24 5.42 -6.94 -2.59
N GLN A 25 5.85 -8.20 -2.65
CA GLN A 25 6.23 -8.94 -1.45
C GLN A 25 7.44 -8.30 -0.75
N ALA A 26 8.49 -7.96 -1.50
CA ALA A 26 9.67 -7.30 -0.94
C ALA A 26 9.32 -5.98 -0.24
N TYR A 27 8.37 -5.22 -0.78
CA TYR A 27 7.89 -4.00 -0.16
C TYR A 27 7.10 -4.26 1.14
N LYS A 28 6.27 -5.32 1.18
CA LYS A 28 5.60 -5.75 2.43
C LYS A 28 6.64 -6.11 3.50
N ASP A 29 7.70 -6.83 3.12
CA ASP A 29 8.78 -7.23 4.02
C ASP A 29 9.58 -6.02 4.53
N GLN A 30 9.83 -5.02 3.66
CA GLN A 30 10.45 -3.76 4.04
C GLN A 30 9.60 -2.98 5.05
N LEU A 31 8.29 -2.86 4.81
CA LEU A 31 7.36 -2.22 5.74
C LEU A 31 7.38 -2.93 7.09
N ALA A 32 7.31 -4.26 7.08
CA ALA A 32 7.35 -5.09 8.29
C ALA A 32 8.63 -4.89 9.09
N THR A 33 9.77 -4.84 8.41
CA THR A 33 11.07 -4.57 9.03
C THR A 33 11.09 -3.17 9.65
N ALA A 34 10.59 -2.17 8.93
CA ALA A 34 10.57 -0.78 9.39
C ALA A 34 9.61 -0.53 10.56
N THR A 35 8.53 -1.31 10.67
CA THR A 35 7.53 -1.20 11.74
C THR A 35 7.74 -2.19 12.89
N GLY A 36 8.60 -3.18 12.72
CA GLY A 36 8.80 -4.26 13.69
C GLY A 36 7.70 -5.32 13.69
N VAL A 37 6.88 -5.39 12.62
CA VAL A 37 5.90 -6.48 12.43
C VAL A 37 6.66 -7.80 12.31
N ARG A 38 6.24 -8.80 13.09
CA ARG A 38 6.70 -10.18 12.89
C ARG A 38 5.79 -10.99 11.97
N ASP A 39 4.47 -10.83 12.12
CA ASP A 39 3.47 -11.49 11.28
C ASP A 39 2.76 -10.48 10.37
N ILE A 40 3.19 -10.46 9.11
CA ILE A 40 2.64 -9.55 8.09
C ILE A 40 1.21 -9.95 7.73
N ALA A 41 0.87 -11.24 7.78
CA ALA A 41 -0.47 -11.70 7.40
C ALA A 41 -1.50 -11.25 8.44
N ASP A 42 -1.23 -11.50 9.71
CA ASP A 42 -2.08 -11.02 10.81
C ASP A 42 -2.19 -9.49 10.81
N PHE A 43 -1.11 -8.79 10.43
CA PHE A 43 -1.14 -7.34 10.33
C PHE A 43 -2.00 -6.84 9.17
N VAL A 44 -1.84 -7.41 7.98
CA VAL A 44 -2.72 -7.13 6.84
C VAL A 44 -4.18 -7.32 7.25
N ASP A 45 -4.48 -8.44 7.92
CA ASP A 45 -5.84 -8.75 8.34
C ASP A 45 -6.40 -7.74 9.36
N GLN A 46 -5.57 -7.27 10.29
CA GLN A 46 -5.95 -6.22 11.22
C GLN A 46 -6.13 -4.86 10.54
N ALA A 47 -5.32 -4.56 9.53
CA ALA A 47 -5.41 -3.31 8.77
C ALA A 47 -6.60 -3.28 7.80
N LYS A 48 -7.20 -4.43 7.47
CA LYS A 48 -8.36 -4.50 6.57
C LYS A 48 -9.51 -3.62 7.07
N GLY A 49 -9.99 -2.77 6.17
CA GLY A 49 -11.08 -1.82 6.44
C GLY A 49 -10.59 -0.44 6.86
N LEU A 50 -9.29 -0.23 7.11
CA LEU A 50 -8.74 1.09 7.43
C LEU A 50 -8.99 2.08 6.30
N LYS A 51 -8.81 1.68 5.04
CA LYS A 51 -9.14 2.48 3.85
C LYS A 51 -10.59 2.95 3.89
N ALA A 52 -11.52 2.04 4.17
CA ALA A 52 -12.95 2.35 4.22
C ALA A 52 -13.27 3.29 5.38
N ASP A 53 -12.64 3.12 6.54
CA ASP A 53 -12.84 4.00 7.67
C ASP A 53 -12.21 5.39 7.45
N LEU A 54 -11.05 5.48 6.80
CA LEU A 54 -10.45 6.74 6.39
C LEU A 54 -11.34 7.51 5.40
N GLU A 55 -11.96 6.82 4.44
CA GLU A 55 -12.90 7.45 3.51
C GLU A 55 -14.15 7.99 4.22
N LYS A 56 -14.59 7.42 5.35
CA LYS A 56 -15.68 7.97 6.17
C LYS A 56 -15.29 9.26 6.89
N LEU A 57 -13.99 9.43 7.21
CA LEU A 57 -13.48 10.65 7.85
C LEU A 57 -13.22 11.78 6.86
N ARG A 58 -13.07 11.43 5.59
CA ARG A 58 -12.73 12.35 4.51
C ARG A 58 -13.86 13.35 4.27
N LYS A 59 -13.53 14.64 4.30
CA LYS A 59 -14.49 15.69 3.95
C LYS A 59 -14.79 15.65 2.44
N PRO A 60 -15.99 16.07 1.99
CA PRO A 60 -16.30 16.18 0.57
C PRO A 60 -15.22 16.98 -0.17
N GLY A 61 -14.68 16.40 -1.25
CA GLY A 61 -13.64 17.03 -2.08
C GLY A 61 -12.22 17.04 -1.50
N GLN A 62 -12.02 16.68 -0.22
CA GLN A 62 -10.67 16.53 0.35
C GLN A 62 -9.95 15.38 -0.35
N ALA A 63 -8.63 15.42 -0.55
CA ALA A 63 -7.89 14.21 -0.98
C ALA A 63 -7.53 13.33 0.22
N LEU A 64 -7.45 12.01 0.02
CA LEU A 64 -6.99 11.09 1.09
C LEU A 64 -5.58 11.48 1.60
N ASN A 65 -4.71 11.93 0.69
CA ASN A 65 -3.38 12.41 1.04
C ASN A 65 -3.43 13.60 2.02
N ASP A 66 -4.37 14.52 1.82
CA ASP A 66 -4.53 15.70 2.69
C ASP A 66 -5.09 15.30 4.05
N LEU A 67 -6.02 14.34 4.10
CA LEU A 67 -6.52 13.77 5.35
C LEU A 67 -5.38 13.16 6.17
N LEU A 68 -4.54 12.33 5.53
CA LEU A 68 -3.43 11.64 6.19
C LEU A 68 -2.36 12.61 6.70
N LEU A 69 -2.11 13.72 6.00
CA LEU A 69 -1.16 14.75 6.43
C LEU A 69 -1.74 15.68 7.51
N SER A 70 -3.05 15.98 7.45
CA SER A 70 -3.71 16.86 8.42
C SER A 70 -4.11 16.15 9.72
N GLY A 71 -4.29 14.82 9.70
CA GLY A 71 -4.70 14.03 10.87
C GLY A 71 -6.20 14.08 11.15
N GLY A 72 -6.98 14.58 10.19
CA GLY A 72 -8.43 14.76 10.34
C GLY A 72 -8.81 15.79 11.40
N SER A 73 -10.07 15.74 11.83
CA SER A 73 -10.52 16.50 13.00
C SER A 73 -10.00 15.84 14.29
N SER A 74 -9.83 16.66 15.33
CA SER A 74 -9.36 16.19 16.66
C SER A 74 -10.11 14.94 17.11
N GLY A 75 -9.37 13.91 17.57
CA GLY A 75 -9.90 12.64 18.04
C GLY A 75 -10.22 11.59 16.96
N GLN A 76 -10.34 11.96 15.69
CA GLN A 76 -10.69 10.99 14.64
C GLN A 76 -9.56 10.00 14.36
N PHE A 77 -8.32 10.50 14.28
CA PHE A 77 -7.15 9.64 14.12
C PHE A 77 -6.82 8.88 15.40
N ASP A 78 -7.24 9.35 16.57
CA ASP A 78 -7.11 8.58 17.82
C ASP A 78 -7.98 7.34 17.79
N ALA A 79 -9.24 7.46 17.36
CA ALA A 79 -10.15 6.32 17.23
C ALA A 79 -9.66 5.31 16.18
N LEU A 80 -9.13 5.78 15.05
CA LEU A 80 -8.48 4.90 14.07
C LEU A 80 -7.25 4.23 14.65
N TYR A 81 -6.37 5.00 15.29
CA TYR A 81 -5.18 4.45 15.90
C TYR A 81 -5.51 3.36 16.91
N GLU A 82 -6.45 3.58 17.83
CA GLU A 82 -6.84 2.54 18.80
C GLU A 82 -7.42 1.28 18.16
N LYS A 83 -8.13 1.41 17.02
CA LYS A 83 -8.66 0.27 16.28
C LYS A 83 -7.57 -0.50 15.52
N TYR A 84 -6.54 0.20 15.05
CA TYR A 84 -5.51 -0.32 14.15
C TYR A 84 -4.10 -0.21 14.75
N LYS A 85 -3.95 -0.18 16.08
CA LYS A 85 -2.66 0.00 16.81
C LYS A 85 -1.78 -1.24 16.71
N ILE A 86 -1.32 -1.53 15.51
CA ILE A 86 -0.65 -2.81 15.23
C ILE A 86 0.85 -2.72 15.52
N PHE A 87 1.41 -1.49 15.61
CA PHE A 87 2.71 -1.20 16.23
C PHE A 87 2.49 -0.11 17.27
N ASP A 88 2.39 -0.50 18.53
CA ASP A 88 2.40 0.41 19.68
C ASP A 88 3.80 1.01 19.84
N THR A 89 4.15 1.90 18.90
CA THR A 89 5.47 2.54 18.79
C THR A 89 5.41 4.02 19.18
N CYS A 90 4.19 4.55 19.37
CA CYS A 90 3.99 5.93 19.76
C CYS A 90 4.06 6.05 21.27
N ASN A 91 5.19 6.53 21.80
CA ASN A 91 5.30 6.83 23.22
C ASN A 91 4.37 8.00 23.59
N THR A 92 3.19 7.67 24.11
CA THR A 92 2.13 8.62 24.49
C THR A 92 2.49 9.48 25.70
N ALA A 93 3.63 9.22 26.37
CA ALA A 93 4.14 10.06 27.46
C ALA A 93 4.73 11.40 26.98
N GLN A 94 5.01 11.55 25.68
CA GLN A 94 5.46 12.81 25.09
C GLN A 94 4.28 13.67 24.63
N SER A 95 4.49 14.98 24.44
CA SER A 95 3.42 15.97 24.27
C SER A 95 2.39 15.61 23.19
N GLY A 96 1.16 16.10 23.35
CA GLY A 96 0.03 15.76 22.49
C GLY A 96 0.26 16.00 20.98
N SER A 97 1.06 16.99 20.58
CA SER A 97 1.34 17.23 19.15
C SER A 97 2.29 16.17 18.56
N TYR A 98 3.30 15.74 19.30
CA TYR A 98 4.22 14.67 18.87
C TYR A 98 3.50 13.33 18.79
N ALA A 99 2.65 13.03 19.77
CA ALA A 99 1.82 11.83 19.75
C ALA A 99 0.91 11.79 18.53
N ASN A 100 0.31 12.93 18.14
CA ASN A 100 -0.55 13.02 16.96
C ASN A 100 0.20 12.71 15.66
N VAL A 101 1.40 13.28 15.48
CA VAL A 101 2.23 13.01 14.28
C VAL A 101 2.65 11.55 14.23
N CYS A 102 2.99 10.95 15.38
CA CYS A 102 3.28 9.52 15.44
C CYS A 102 2.08 8.67 15.01
N LYS A 103 0.87 8.96 15.52
CA LYS A 103 -0.36 8.25 15.11
C LYS A 103 -0.62 8.38 13.61
N GLN A 104 -0.41 9.57 13.04
CA GLN A 104 -0.52 9.79 11.59
C GLN A 104 0.41 8.88 10.79
N GLN A 105 1.66 8.72 11.18
CA GLN A 105 2.56 7.84 10.43
C GLN A 105 2.35 6.35 10.71
N VAL A 106 1.84 5.94 11.88
CA VAL A 106 1.34 4.56 12.05
C VAL A 106 0.17 4.29 11.11
N ILE A 107 -0.81 5.18 11.04
CA ILE A 107 -1.95 5.08 10.11
C ILE A 107 -1.46 5.09 8.65
N ASN A 108 -0.49 5.94 8.29
CA ASN A 108 0.11 6.01 6.95
C ASN A 108 0.73 4.66 6.53
N LYS A 109 1.46 3.99 7.44
CA LYS A 109 2.05 2.68 7.15
C LYS A 109 1.00 1.58 7.08
N ALA A 110 -0.01 1.62 7.95
CA ALA A 110 -1.11 0.65 7.95
C ALA A 110 -1.96 0.71 6.67
N ILE A 111 -2.36 1.91 6.24
CA ILE A 111 -3.11 2.06 4.98
C ILE A 111 -2.27 1.65 3.78
N GLN A 112 -0.96 1.92 3.82
CA GLN A 112 -0.06 1.53 2.75
C GLN A 112 0.08 0.01 2.64
N LEU A 113 0.08 -0.71 3.77
CA LEU A 113 0.10 -2.17 3.74
C LEU A 113 -1.23 -2.74 3.24
N GLU A 114 -2.38 -2.24 3.74
CA GLU A 114 -3.70 -2.68 3.26
C GLU A 114 -3.84 -2.49 1.75
N GLN A 115 -3.45 -1.33 1.21
CA GLN A 115 -3.48 -1.06 -0.22
C GLN A 115 -2.52 -1.96 -1.00
N THR A 116 -1.33 -2.23 -0.45
CA THR A 116 -0.36 -3.13 -1.07
C THR A 116 -0.91 -4.55 -1.14
N ASP A 117 -1.59 -5.03 -0.10
CA ASP A 117 -2.22 -6.34 -0.08
C ASP A 117 -3.40 -6.43 -1.06
N GLU A 118 -4.25 -5.40 -1.12
CA GLU A 118 -5.34 -5.30 -2.09
C GLU A 118 -4.80 -5.44 -3.53
N VAL A 119 -3.73 -4.71 -3.86
CA VAL A 119 -3.09 -4.83 -5.18
C VAL A 119 -2.45 -6.20 -5.38
N GLN A 120 -1.79 -6.78 -4.37
CA GLN A 120 -1.21 -8.13 -4.45
C GLN A 120 -2.26 -9.17 -4.85
N ASN A 121 -3.45 -9.08 -4.25
CA ASN A 121 -4.57 -9.97 -4.53
C ASN A 121 -5.10 -9.76 -5.96
N GLN A 122 -5.27 -8.52 -6.41
CA GLN A 122 -5.71 -8.20 -7.77
C GLN A 122 -4.69 -8.62 -8.84
N VAL A 123 -3.40 -8.43 -8.56
CA VAL A 123 -2.30 -8.95 -9.39
C VAL A 123 -2.44 -10.46 -9.48
N SER A 124 -2.46 -11.18 -8.35
CA SER A 124 -2.54 -12.64 -8.30
C SER A 124 -3.77 -13.19 -9.04
N GLN A 125 -4.93 -12.56 -8.89
CA GLN A 125 -6.14 -12.91 -9.65
C GLN A 125 -5.92 -12.73 -11.16
N THR A 126 -5.40 -11.58 -11.57
CA THR A 126 -5.11 -11.28 -12.99
C THR A 126 -4.14 -12.32 -13.57
N LEU A 127 -3.17 -12.78 -12.79
CA LEU A 127 -2.23 -13.82 -13.20
C LEU A 127 -2.92 -15.17 -13.38
N GLY A 128 -3.80 -15.55 -12.46
CA GLY A 128 -4.61 -16.76 -12.58
C GLY A 128 -5.47 -16.75 -13.84
N GLU A 129 -6.07 -15.60 -14.16
CA GLU A 129 -6.88 -15.41 -15.37
C GLU A 129 -6.02 -15.48 -16.64
N ILE A 130 -4.84 -14.83 -16.67
CA ILE A 130 -3.89 -14.94 -17.78
C ILE A 130 -3.49 -16.40 -17.98
N ASN A 131 -3.13 -17.12 -16.92
CA ASN A 131 -2.73 -18.53 -17.01
C ASN A 131 -3.87 -19.42 -17.56
N SER A 132 -5.11 -19.19 -17.10
CA SER A 132 -6.29 -19.89 -17.59
C SER A 132 -6.55 -19.64 -19.08
N LEU A 133 -6.54 -18.38 -19.51
CA LEU A 133 -6.71 -18.01 -20.92
C LEU A 133 -5.59 -18.60 -21.79
N SER A 134 -4.38 -18.68 -21.23
CA SER A 134 -3.21 -19.19 -21.94
C SER A 134 -3.30 -20.69 -22.19
N ASN A 135 -3.77 -21.45 -21.19
CA ASN A 135 -4.05 -22.87 -21.37
C ASN A 135 -5.14 -23.10 -22.43
N ARG A 136 -6.15 -22.22 -22.49
CA ARG A 136 -7.20 -22.30 -23.52
C ARG A 136 -6.65 -22.04 -24.92
N VAL A 137 -5.72 -21.10 -25.09
CA VAL A 137 -5.10 -20.85 -26.40
C VAL A 137 -4.30 -22.06 -26.87
N ALA A 138 -3.54 -22.70 -25.97
CA ALA A 138 -2.77 -23.90 -26.30
C ALA A 138 -3.65 -25.08 -26.75
N LEU A 139 -4.93 -25.09 -26.36
CA LEU A 139 -5.90 -26.12 -26.71
C LEU A 139 -6.83 -25.71 -27.88
N ALA A 140 -6.80 -24.45 -28.29
CA ALA A 140 -7.68 -23.92 -29.33
C ALA A 140 -7.32 -24.54 -30.69
N LYS A 141 -8.34 -25.06 -31.38
CA LYS A 141 -8.19 -25.64 -32.73
C LYS A 141 -8.52 -24.65 -33.83
N ASP A 142 -9.28 -23.62 -33.50
CA ASP A 142 -9.67 -22.56 -34.43
C ASP A 142 -8.79 -21.32 -34.25
N SER A 143 -8.40 -20.74 -35.38
CA SER A 143 -7.57 -19.55 -35.44
C SER A 143 -8.27 -18.30 -34.93
N LYS A 144 -9.60 -18.22 -35.06
CA LYS A 144 -10.39 -17.09 -34.56
C LYS A 144 -10.53 -17.16 -33.03
N GLU A 145 -10.85 -18.34 -32.49
CA GLU A 145 -10.81 -18.57 -31.04
C GLU A 145 -9.45 -18.22 -30.43
N SER A 146 -8.36 -18.63 -31.07
CA SER A 146 -6.99 -18.30 -30.62
C SER A 146 -6.73 -16.79 -30.58
N GLN A 147 -7.22 -16.05 -31.58
CA GLN A 147 -7.08 -14.58 -31.64
C GLN A 147 -7.89 -13.89 -30.55
N ASP A 148 -9.14 -14.30 -30.32
CA ASP A 148 -10.01 -13.72 -29.30
C ASP A 148 -9.42 -13.93 -27.89
N LEU A 149 -8.84 -15.10 -27.65
CA LEU A 149 -8.16 -15.39 -26.39
C LEU A 149 -6.85 -14.58 -26.23
N ALA A 150 -6.08 -14.40 -27.31
CA ALA A 150 -4.88 -13.56 -27.28
C ALA A 150 -5.23 -12.09 -26.98
N ASN A 151 -6.30 -11.56 -27.58
CA ASN A 151 -6.80 -10.21 -27.29
C ASN A 151 -7.23 -10.07 -25.82
N SER A 152 -7.85 -11.12 -25.26
CA SER A 152 -8.24 -11.15 -23.85
C SER A 152 -7.02 -11.11 -22.92
N ILE A 153 -5.96 -11.87 -23.24
CA ILE A 153 -4.70 -11.86 -22.48
C ILE A 153 -4.03 -10.49 -22.55
N GLN A 154 -4.01 -9.87 -23.74
CA GLN A 154 -3.47 -8.52 -23.92
C GLN A 154 -4.15 -7.51 -22.98
N LEU A 155 -5.49 -7.52 -22.94
CA LEU A 155 -6.28 -6.66 -22.05
C LEU A 155 -5.95 -6.91 -20.58
N LYS A 156 -5.86 -8.19 -20.17
CA LYS A 156 -5.51 -8.55 -18.79
C LYS A 156 -4.14 -8.07 -18.40
N SER A 157 -3.19 -8.04 -19.32
CA SER A 157 -1.90 -7.51 -18.95
C SER A 157 -1.77 -5.99 -19.02
N VAL A 158 -2.57 -5.30 -19.84
CA VAL A 158 -2.72 -3.84 -19.69
C VAL A 158 -3.29 -3.52 -18.29
N MET A 159 -4.26 -4.30 -17.83
CA MET A 159 -4.79 -4.20 -16.46
C MET A 159 -3.70 -4.45 -15.42
N LEU A 160 -2.89 -5.49 -15.57
CA LEU A 160 -1.75 -5.79 -14.69
C LEU A 160 -0.75 -4.62 -14.60
N ASN A 161 -0.36 -4.05 -15.73
CA ASN A 161 0.55 -2.90 -15.77
C ASN A 161 -0.06 -1.66 -15.10
N THR A 162 -1.38 -1.47 -15.26
CA THR A 162 -2.11 -0.37 -14.63
C THR A 162 -2.14 -0.54 -13.11
N LEU A 163 -2.47 -1.72 -12.60
CA LEU A 163 -2.45 -2.05 -11.17
C LEU A 163 -1.05 -1.81 -10.58
N THR A 164 -0.01 -2.25 -11.29
CA THR A 164 1.38 -2.07 -10.86
C THR A 164 1.76 -0.59 -10.82
N THR A 165 1.42 0.17 -11.86
CA THR A 165 1.70 1.62 -11.90
C THR A 165 0.95 2.36 -10.78
N GLN A 166 -0.30 1.99 -10.52
CA GLN A 166 -1.09 2.55 -9.42
C GLN A 166 -0.45 2.27 -8.06
N TRP A 167 0.05 1.06 -7.86
CA TRP A 167 0.77 0.68 -6.65
C TRP A 167 2.10 1.43 -6.49
N GLU A 168 2.93 1.51 -7.55
CA GLU A 168 4.17 2.29 -7.49
C GLU A 168 3.91 3.76 -7.14
N MET A 169 2.84 4.34 -7.69
CA MET A 169 2.43 5.70 -7.34
C MET A 169 1.94 5.81 -5.90
N SER A 170 1.21 4.82 -5.38
CA SER A 170 0.75 4.82 -3.99
C SER A 170 1.91 4.72 -3.00
N VAL A 171 2.88 3.84 -3.29
CA VAL A 171 4.15 3.71 -2.55
C VAL A 171 4.89 5.04 -2.50
N LYS A 172 5.14 5.67 -3.66
CA LYS A 172 5.83 6.97 -3.73
C LYS A 172 5.09 8.06 -2.96
N ALA A 173 3.76 8.07 -3.03
CA ALA A 173 2.94 9.01 -2.26
C ALA A 173 3.06 8.76 -0.76
N ALA A 174 3.05 7.50 -0.32
CA ALA A 174 3.21 7.14 1.09
C ALA A 174 4.59 7.49 1.64
N GLU A 175 5.66 7.26 0.88
CA GLU A 175 7.03 7.67 1.23
C GLU A 175 7.13 9.19 1.36
N LYS A 176 6.54 9.94 0.42
CA LYS A 176 6.51 11.40 0.50
C LYS A 176 5.76 11.89 1.73
N ARG A 177 4.63 11.25 2.08
CA ARG A 177 3.90 11.54 3.33
C ARG A 177 4.74 11.24 4.55
N GLU A 178 5.41 10.10 4.57
CA GLU A 178 6.26 9.69 5.68
C GLU A 178 7.38 10.72 5.94
N ASN A 179 8.06 11.18 4.88
CA ASN A 179 9.10 12.20 4.99
C ASN A 179 8.55 13.54 5.53
N ALA A 180 7.34 13.93 5.09
CA ALA A 180 6.70 15.14 5.59
C ALA A 180 6.30 15.03 7.07
N LEU A 181 5.76 13.88 7.47
CA LEU A 181 5.40 13.59 8.86
C LEU A 181 6.63 13.54 9.76
N GLU A 182 7.73 12.93 9.30
CA GLU A 182 8.99 12.90 10.04
C GLU A 182 9.60 14.31 10.21
N ALA A 183 9.57 15.13 9.17
CA ALA A 183 10.01 16.52 9.26
C ALA A 183 9.17 17.33 10.27
N GLU A 184 7.85 17.15 10.27
CA GLU A 184 6.97 17.79 11.24
C GLU A 184 7.23 17.26 12.66
N ARG A 185 7.45 15.96 12.82
CA ARG A 185 7.80 15.34 14.11
C ARG A 185 9.06 15.97 14.70
N VAL A 186 10.13 16.10 13.92
CA VAL A 186 11.39 16.72 14.36
C VAL A 186 11.17 18.18 14.75
N LYS A 187 10.38 18.92 13.97
CA LYS A 187 10.02 20.31 14.29
C LYS A 187 9.25 20.42 15.61
N GLN A 188 8.26 19.56 15.83
CA GLN A 188 7.47 19.52 17.08
C GLN A 188 8.35 19.14 18.27
N TRP A 189 9.28 18.20 18.09
CA TRP A 189 10.26 17.84 19.12
C TRP A 189 11.15 19.02 19.50
N ASN A 190 11.73 19.72 18.51
CA ASN A 190 12.57 20.88 18.75
C ASN A 190 11.82 22.02 19.46
N GLN A 191 10.56 22.26 19.08
CA GLN A 191 9.71 23.24 19.77
C GLN A 191 9.43 22.87 21.22
N GLN A 192 9.22 21.58 21.52
CA GLN A 192 9.06 21.13 22.91
C GLN A 192 10.33 21.36 23.73
N GLN A 193 11.50 21.10 23.17
CA GLN A 193 12.77 21.35 23.85
C GLN A 193 13.00 22.83 24.13
N LEU A 194 12.66 23.71 23.17
CA LEU A 194 12.76 25.17 23.33
C LEU A 194 11.80 25.73 24.40
N ASN A 195 10.61 25.13 24.53
CA ASN A 195 9.59 25.56 25.46
C ASN A 195 9.61 24.78 26.79
N ALA A 196 10.57 23.86 26.96
CA ALA A 196 10.71 23.11 28.18
C ALA A 196 11.08 24.09 29.32
N PRO A 197 10.42 24.00 30.49
CA PRO A 197 10.78 24.85 31.62
C PRO A 197 12.24 24.60 32.00
N ASP A 198 12.98 25.67 32.27
CA ASP A 198 14.34 25.57 32.79
C ASP A 198 14.34 24.66 34.02
N ILE A 199 15.20 23.64 34.02
CA ILE A 199 15.37 22.76 35.16
C ILE A 199 16.04 23.61 36.25
N ASN A 200 15.22 24.17 37.14
CA ASN A 200 15.71 24.92 38.28
C ASN A 200 16.28 23.92 39.30
N PHE A 201 17.59 23.73 39.27
CA PHE A 201 18.33 22.94 40.25
C PHE A 201 18.49 23.76 41.55
N ASN A 202 17.40 23.98 42.27
CA ASN A 202 17.41 24.55 43.62
C ASN A 202 17.06 23.50 44.67
#